data_AF-A0A7G7CMJ3-F1
#
_entry.id   AF-A0A7G7CMJ3-F1
#
_cell.length_a   1.000
_cell.length_b   1.000
_cell.length_c   1.000
_cell.angle_alpha   90.00
_cell.angle_beta   90.00
_cell.angle_gamma   90.00
#
_symmetry.space_group_name_H-M   'P 1'
#
loop_
_entity.id
_entity.type
_entity.pdbx_description
1 polymer ?
#
loop_
_entity_poly.entity_id
_entity_poly.type
_entity_poly.pdbx_seq_one_letter_code
_entity_poly.pdbx_strand_id
1 'polypeptide(L)'
;MAAGKTHLLGTAQQTLADVLTSARSTTSGRIVVPPSYVDAVAPHVADGVVLAALAGYPTGRHHPLVTATEGRLAVQSGAHEVWACVDHTRYSDPEEADNALLGDVVTLREAIPAPARLVLFTPAIELAPKRGWAAAAVVARRAGCDAVAAPAAMLGDISDAPLDVIAVD
;
A
#
# COMPACT_ATOMS: atom_id res chain seq x y z
N MET A 1 10.37 13.91 -10.82
CA MET A 1 10.94 12.64 -11.31
C MET A 1 9.87 11.93 -12.09
N ALA A 2 10.18 11.32 -13.25
CA ALA A 2 9.20 10.54 -13.99
C ALA A 2 8.63 9.46 -13.04
N ALA A 3 7.31 9.36 -12.93
CA ALA A 3 6.66 8.35 -12.09
C ALA A 3 7.08 6.98 -12.61
N GLY A 4 8.03 6.33 -11.92
CA GLY A 4 8.50 5.00 -12.28
C GLY A 4 7.32 4.02 -12.26
N LYS A 5 7.32 3.09 -13.21
CA LYS A 5 6.22 2.12 -13.37
C LYS A 5 6.02 1.33 -12.07
N THR A 6 4.76 1.18 -11.66
CA THR A 6 4.37 0.33 -10.53
C THR A 6 3.96 -1.03 -11.07
N HIS A 7 4.64 -2.08 -10.64
CA HIS A 7 4.26 -3.46 -10.94
C HIS A 7 3.59 -4.07 -9.71
N LEU A 8 2.27 -4.22 -9.75
CA LEU A 8 1.53 -4.97 -8.73
C LEU A 8 1.68 -6.47 -9.04
N LEU A 9 2.60 -7.12 -8.34
CA LEU A 9 2.99 -8.51 -8.54
C LEU A 9 2.53 -9.39 -7.36
N GLY A 10 2.26 -10.67 -7.61
CA GLY A 10 1.78 -11.62 -6.60
C GLY A 10 0.29 -11.49 -6.27
N THR A 11 -0.51 -11.12 -7.26
CA THR A 11 -1.93 -11.50 -7.30
C THR A 11 -2.05 -13.02 -7.48
N ALA A 12 -3.25 -13.60 -7.25
CA ALA A 12 -3.48 -15.04 -7.27
C ALA A 12 -3.08 -15.76 -8.58
N GLN A 13 -2.83 -15.01 -9.65
CA GLN A 13 -2.50 -15.49 -10.97
C GLN A 13 -0.99 -15.63 -11.24
N GLN A 14 -0.11 -15.08 -10.40
CA GLN A 14 1.34 -15.06 -10.64
C GLN A 14 2.10 -15.99 -9.69
N THR A 15 3.04 -16.76 -10.23
CA THR A 15 3.91 -17.62 -9.43
C THR A 15 5.13 -16.85 -8.92
N LEU A 16 5.82 -17.38 -7.90
CA LEU A 16 7.09 -16.82 -7.43
C LEU A 16 8.13 -16.71 -8.57
N ALA A 17 8.15 -17.66 -9.52
CA ALA A 17 9.07 -17.61 -10.66
C ALA A 17 8.79 -16.41 -11.58
N ASP A 18 7.51 -16.08 -11.81
CA ASP A 18 7.10 -14.92 -12.60
C ASP A 18 7.50 -13.61 -11.91
N VAL A 19 7.30 -13.55 -10.59
CA VAL A 19 7.69 -12.40 -9.76
C VAL A 19 9.21 -12.20 -9.78
N LEU A 20 10.00 -13.26 -9.62
CA LEU A 20 11.46 -13.20 -9.68
C LEU A 20 11.98 -12.77 -11.05
N THR A 21 11.35 -13.23 -12.12
CA THR A 21 11.68 -12.81 -13.49
C THR A 21 11.44 -11.32 -13.67
N SER A 22 10.30 -10.83 -13.18
CA SER A 22 9.95 -9.41 -13.21
C SER A 22 10.90 -8.57 -12.35
N ALA A 23 11.27 -9.05 -11.17
CA ALA A 23 12.18 -8.34 -10.27
C ALA A 23 13.56 -8.12 -10.90
N ARG A 24 14.13 -9.15 -11.53
CA ARG A 24 15.46 -9.08 -12.17
C ARG A 24 15.51 -8.18 -13.41
N SER A 25 14.38 -7.96 -14.06
CA SER A 25 14.26 -7.14 -15.27
C SER A 25 13.85 -5.70 -14.98
N THR A 26 13.36 -5.42 -13.78
CA THR A 26 12.95 -4.07 -13.37
C THR A 26 14.17 -3.28 -12.90
N THR A 27 14.40 -2.11 -13.49
CA THR A 27 15.55 -1.24 -13.19
C THR A 27 15.17 0.11 -12.59
N SER A 28 13.87 0.44 -12.54
CA SER A 28 13.34 1.63 -11.89
C SER A 28 11.87 1.44 -11.52
N GLY A 29 11.36 2.27 -10.60
CA GLY A 29 9.95 2.22 -10.20
C GLY A 29 9.71 1.35 -8.96
N ARG A 30 8.57 0.65 -8.94
CA ARG A 30 8.15 -0.15 -7.79
C ARG A 30 7.78 -1.58 -8.18
N ILE A 31 8.17 -2.53 -7.33
CA ILE A 31 7.67 -3.89 -7.35
C ILE A 31 6.87 -4.08 -6.07
N VAL A 32 5.58 -4.38 -6.20
CA VAL A 32 4.69 -4.63 -5.05
C VAL A 32 4.40 -6.12 -5.00
N VAL A 33 4.60 -6.79 -3.86
CA VAL A 33 4.43 -8.25 -3.70
C VAL A 33 3.68 -8.62 -2.41
N PRO A 34 3.18 -9.85 -2.26
CA PRO A 34 2.75 -10.38 -0.97
C PRO A 34 3.91 -10.41 0.04
N PRO A 35 3.65 -10.30 1.36
CA PRO A 35 4.69 -10.34 2.39
C PRO A 35 5.54 -11.62 2.33
N SER A 36 4.92 -12.73 1.95
CA SER A 36 5.56 -14.05 1.83
C SER A 36 6.59 -14.16 0.71
N TYR A 37 6.66 -13.19 -0.21
CA TYR A 37 7.62 -13.19 -1.32
C TYR A 37 8.78 -12.23 -1.11
N VAL A 38 8.73 -11.37 -0.09
CA VAL A 38 9.70 -10.29 0.11
C VAL A 38 11.11 -10.83 0.30
N ASP A 39 11.29 -11.87 1.12
CA ASP A 39 12.59 -12.47 1.43
C ASP A 39 13.28 -13.06 0.17
N ALA A 40 12.50 -13.70 -0.70
CA ALA A 40 12.98 -14.27 -1.95
C ALA A 40 13.26 -13.21 -3.01
N VAL A 41 12.49 -12.11 -3.02
CA VAL A 41 12.57 -11.07 -4.05
C VAL A 41 13.64 -10.04 -3.72
N ALA A 42 13.82 -9.65 -2.45
CA ALA A 42 14.72 -8.58 -2.03
C ALA A 42 16.16 -8.70 -2.58
N PRO A 43 16.80 -9.89 -2.63
CA PRO A 43 18.15 -10.03 -3.20
C PRO A 43 18.26 -9.77 -4.71
N HIS A 44 17.14 -9.60 -5.40
CA HIS A 44 17.08 -9.41 -6.85
C HIS A 44 16.58 -8.03 -7.27
N VAL A 45 16.30 -7.16 -6.30
CA VAL A 45 15.83 -5.80 -6.54
C VAL A 45 17.05 -4.92 -6.84
N ALA A 46 17.05 -4.26 -7.99
CA ALA A 46 18.13 -3.37 -8.40
C ALA A 46 18.17 -2.07 -7.57
N ASP A 47 19.36 -1.49 -7.43
CA ASP A 47 19.54 -0.17 -6.83
C ASP A 47 18.68 0.87 -7.58
N GLY A 48 17.75 1.53 -6.88
CA GLY A 48 16.79 2.48 -7.46
C GLY A 48 15.39 1.91 -7.75
N VAL A 49 15.15 0.63 -7.46
CA VAL A 49 13.82 0.02 -7.45
C VAL A 49 13.31 -0.10 -6.01
N VAL A 50 12.06 0.30 -5.80
CA VAL A 50 11.40 0.19 -4.51
C VAL A 50 10.67 -1.16 -4.43
N LEU A 51 11.08 -2.00 -3.48
CA LEU A 51 10.31 -3.19 -3.08
C LEU A 51 9.23 -2.80 -2.07
N ALA A 52 7.97 -3.01 -2.42
CA ALA A 52 6.82 -2.80 -1.56
C ALA A 52 6.10 -4.13 -1.26
N ALA A 53 5.46 -4.22 -0.10
CA ALA A 53 4.64 -5.36 0.27
C ALA A 53 3.18 -4.98 0.48
N LEU A 54 2.24 -5.79 0.00
CA LEU A 54 0.82 -5.66 0.30
C LEU A 54 0.52 -6.19 1.71
N ALA A 55 -0.21 -5.43 2.52
CA ALA A 55 -0.72 -5.90 3.81
C ALA A 55 -2.25 -5.78 3.84
N GLY A 56 -2.95 -6.76 4.42
CA GLY A 56 -4.42 -6.77 4.46
C GLY A 56 -5.10 -7.00 3.11
N TYR A 57 -4.33 -7.24 2.05
CA TYR A 57 -4.81 -7.45 0.69
C TYR A 57 -5.45 -8.84 0.52
N PRO A 58 -6.50 -9.02 -0.32
CA PRO A 58 -7.06 -8.05 -1.28
C PRO A 58 -8.20 -7.19 -0.76
N THR A 59 -8.70 -7.45 0.45
CA THR A 59 -9.98 -6.86 0.88
C THR A 59 -9.82 -5.67 1.82
N GLY A 60 -8.70 -5.59 2.55
CA GLY A 60 -8.51 -4.66 3.67
C GLY A 60 -9.36 -5.00 4.89
N ARG A 61 -9.99 -6.19 4.93
CA ARG A 61 -10.88 -6.64 6.01
C ARG A 61 -10.18 -7.42 7.11
N HIS A 62 -8.86 -7.51 7.07
CA HIS A 62 -8.09 -8.10 8.16
C HIS A 62 -8.20 -7.19 9.39
N HIS A 63 -8.09 -7.78 10.59
CA HIS A 63 -8.00 -6.98 11.80
C HIS A 63 -6.74 -6.09 11.74
N PRO A 64 -6.77 -4.81 12.18
CA PRO A 64 -5.64 -3.89 12.03
C PRO A 64 -4.32 -4.42 12.58
N LEU A 65 -4.34 -5.12 13.72
CA LEU A 65 -3.16 -5.77 14.30
C LEU A 65 -2.56 -6.89 13.42
N VAL A 66 -3.40 -7.60 12.66
CA VAL A 66 -2.93 -8.62 11.70
C VAL A 66 -2.25 -7.93 10.52
N THR A 67 -2.88 -6.91 9.93
CA THR A 67 -2.29 -6.09 8.86
C THR A 67 -0.97 -5.44 9.30
N ALA A 68 -0.91 -4.94 10.54
CA ALA A 68 0.30 -4.38 11.14
C ALA A 68 1.41 -5.43 11.29
N THR A 69 1.08 -6.65 11.68
CA THR A 69 2.04 -7.76 11.79
C THR A 69 2.55 -8.20 10.41
N GLU A 70 1.68 -8.29 9.41
CA GLU A 70 2.07 -8.54 8.01
C GLU A 70 3.06 -7.47 7.52
N GLY A 71 2.77 -6.20 7.76
CA GLY A 71 3.64 -5.08 7.41
C GLY A 71 4.98 -5.10 8.15
N ARG A 72 4.96 -5.39 9.46
CA ARG A 72 6.19 -5.54 10.26
C ARG A 72 7.09 -6.64 9.70
N LEU A 73 6.51 -7.81 9.41
CA LEU A 73 7.23 -8.94 8.86
C LEU A 73 7.83 -8.58 7.50
N ALA A 74 7.06 -7.93 6.61
CA ALA A 74 7.55 -7.50 5.31
C ALA A 74 8.77 -6.57 5.41
N VAL A 75 8.74 -5.57 6.31
CA VAL A 75 9.89 -4.68 6.53
C VAL A 75 11.10 -5.46 7.05
N GLN A 76 10.89 -6.36 8.01
CA GLN A 76 11.97 -7.21 8.53
C GLN A 76 12.58 -8.12 7.46
N SER A 77 11.78 -8.54 6.48
CA SER A 77 12.22 -9.33 5.32
C SER A 77 12.87 -8.49 4.20
N GLY A 78 12.87 -7.16 4.29
CA GLY A 78 13.56 -6.27 3.34
C GLY A 78 12.66 -5.39 2.47
N ALA A 79 11.36 -5.27 2.76
CA ALA A 79 10.50 -4.32 2.07
C ALA A 79 10.85 -2.86 2.44
N HIS A 80 10.88 -1.99 1.44
CA HIS A 80 11.08 -0.54 1.59
C HIS A 80 9.77 0.19 1.88
N GLU A 81 8.66 -0.32 1.34
CA GLU A 81 7.32 0.22 1.56
C GLU A 81 6.34 -0.90 1.97
N VAL A 82 5.31 -0.53 2.72
CA VAL A 82 4.14 -1.38 3.00
C VAL A 82 2.90 -0.67 2.49
N TRP A 83 2.15 -1.36 1.64
CA TRP A 83 0.90 -0.91 1.04
C TRP A 83 -0.25 -1.57 1.79
N ALA A 84 -0.79 -0.85 2.78
CA ALA A 84 -1.85 -1.33 3.64
C ALA A 84 -3.21 -1.18 2.95
N CYS A 85 -3.80 -2.31 2.58
CA CYS A 85 -5.12 -2.38 1.98
C CYS A 85 -6.19 -1.98 3.01
N VAL A 86 -7.09 -1.07 2.63
CA VAL A 86 -8.23 -0.67 3.48
C VAL A 86 -9.57 -1.13 2.94
N ASP A 87 -10.45 -1.55 3.85
CA ASP A 87 -11.86 -1.77 3.54
C ASP A 87 -12.59 -0.42 3.46
N HIS A 88 -12.83 0.04 2.23
CA HIS A 88 -13.56 1.27 1.97
C HIS A 88 -15.00 1.25 2.50
N THR A 89 -15.59 0.07 2.75
CA THR A 89 -16.96 -0.05 3.27
C THR A 89 -17.04 0.23 4.78
N ARG A 90 -15.95 -0.02 5.51
CA ARG A 90 -15.85 0.21 6.97
C ARG A 90 -15.89 1.71 7.32
N TYR A 91 -15.53 2.57 6.39
CA TYR A 91 -15.41 4.02 6.59
C TYR A 91 -16.54 4.81 5.91
N SER A 92 -17.69 4.17 5.73
CA SER A 92 -18.82 4.73 4.99
C SER A 92 -19.68 5.70 5.81
N ASP A 93 -19.65 5.62 7.14
CA ASP A 93 -20.25 6.62 8.05
C ASP A 93 -19.25 7.75 8.35
N PRO A 94 -19.48 9.00 7.89
CA PRO A 94 -18.54 10.09 8.07
C PRO A 94 -18.21 10.43 9.54
N GLU A 95 -19.13 10.20 10.48
CA GLU A 95 -18.93 10.59 11.89
C GLU A 95 -17.95 9.65 12.62
N GLU A 96 -17.97 8.36 12.28
CA GLU A 96 -17.11 7.34 12.91
C GLU A 96 -15.87 6.99 12.07
N ALA A 97 -15.93 7.24 10.76
CA ALA A 97 -14.89 6.82 9.82
C ALA A 97 -13.52 7.43 10.08
N ASP A 98 -13.45 8.71 10.48
CA ASP A 98 -12.16 9.39 10.65
C ASP A 98 -11.39 8.82 11.84
N ASN A 99 -12.06 8.63 12.99
CA ASN A 99 -11.42 8.08 14.18
C ASN A 99 -11.01 6.61 13.98
N ALA A 100 -11.87 5.83 13.32
CA ALA A 100 -11.56 4.44 13.00
C ALA A 100 -10.34 4.34 12.06
N LEU A 101 -10.32 5.11 10.97
CA LEU A 101 -9.20 5.12 10.03
C LEU A 101 -7.92 5.65 10.69
N LEU A 102 -8.04 6.70 11.51
CA LEU A 102 -6.90 7.25 12.27
C LEU A 102 -6.29 6.19 13.18
N GLY A 103 -7.12 5.46 13.95
CA GLY A 103 -6.66 4.39 14.85
C GLY A 103 -6.00 3.23 14.10
N ASP A 104 -6.59 2.80 12.99
CA ASP A 104 -6.03 1.74 12.15
C ASP A 104 -4.68 2.17 11.55
N VAL A 105 -4.55 3.40 11.04
CA VAL A 105 -3.29 3.91 10.47
C VAL A 105 -2.22 4.14 11.54
N VAL A 106 -2.57 4.65 12.73
CA VAL A 106 -1.62 4.76 13.86
C VAL A 106 -1.09 3.37 14.23
N THR A 107 -1.96 2.37 14.31
CA THR A 107 -1.56 0.97 14.58
C THR A 107 -0.55 0.47 13.55
N LEU A 108 -0.80 0.74 12.27
CA LEU A 108 0.12 0.37 11.19
C LEU A 108 1.45 1.12 11.29
N ARG A 109 1.41 2.42 11.55
CA ARG A 109 2.60 3.26 11.64
C ARG A 109 3.52 2.84 12.78
N GLU A 110 2.97 2.48 13.94
CA GLU A 110 3.75 1.96 15.07
C GLU A 110 4.46 0.64 14.74
N ALA A 111 3.78 -0.24 14.00
CA ALA A 111 4.37 -1.51 13.58
C ALA A 111 5.43 -1.33 12.48
N ILE A 112 5.25 -0.33 11.61
CA ILE A 112 6.09 -0.04 10.46
C ILE A 112 6.79 1.28 10.76
N PRO A 113 7.90 1.33 11.51
CA PRO A 113 8.59 2.59 11.77
C PRO A 113 9.37 3.07 10.53
N ALA A 114 9.73 4.35 10.51
CA ALA A 114 10.73 4.87 9.58
C ALA A 114 12.06 4.08 9.73
N PRO A 115 12.84 3.88 8.65
CA PRO A 115 12.71 4.52 7.33
C PRO A 115 11.75 3.85 6.34
N ALA A 116 11.08 2.74 6.71
CA ALA A 116 10.11 2.11 5.82
C ALA A 116 8.90 3.03 5.61
N ARG A 117 8.39 3.10 4.38
CA ARG A 117 7.23 3.94 4.06
C ARG A 117 5.93 3.19 4.25
N LEU A 118 4.93 3.86 4.80
CA LEU A 118 3.56 3.36 4.94
C LEU A 118 2.67 4.03 3.88
N VAL A 119 2.08 3.22 3.02
CA VAL A 119 1.20 3.65 1.94
C VAL A 119 -0.21 3.14 2.21
N LEU A 120 -1.20 4.04 2.25
CA LEU A 120 -2.60 3.62 2.29
C LEU A 120 -3.00 3.15 0.89
N PHE A 121 -3.49 1.92 0.77
CA PHE A 121 -3.80 1.33 -0.52
C PHE A 121 -5.26 0.88 -0.60
N THR A 122 -5.87 1.06 -1.76
CA THR A 122 -7.13 0.39 -2.09
C THR A 122 -7.04 -0.23 -3.47
N PRO A 123 -7.38 -1.53 -3.62
CA PRO A 123 -7.34 -2.18 -4.92
C PRO A 123 -8.65 -2.05 -5.71
N ALA A 124 -9.67 -1.36 -5.19
CA ALA A 124 -11.08 -1.61 -5.53
C ALA A 124 -11.34 -1.74 -7.05
N ILE A 125 -11.45 -2.99 -7.48
CA ILE A 125 -11.82 -3.41 -8.84
C ILE A 125 -13.35 -3.25 -9.03
N GLU A 126 -14.10 -3.13 -7.94
CA GLU A 126 -15.55 -2.92 -7.94
C GLU A 126 -15.96 -1.95 -6.82
N LEU A 127 -16.79 -0.97 -7.21
CA LEU A 127 -17.72 -0.17 -6.41
C LEU A 127 -17.26 1.22 -5.89
N ALA A 128 -18.06 2.19 -6.33
CA ALA A 128 -17.99 3.62 -6.05
C ALA A 128 -18.11 3.93 -4.56
N PRO A 129 -17.33 4.87 -4.01
CA PRO A 129 -17.46 5.15 -2.60
C PRO A 129 -18.53 6.24 -2.35
N LYS A 130 -19.31 6.06 -1.28
CA LYS A 130 -20.19 7.10 -0.71
C LYS A 130 -19.38 8.26 -0.09
N ARG A 131 -18.05 8.12 0.04
CA ARG A 131 -17.10 9.12 0.57
C ARG A 131 -15.81 9.13 -0.26
N GLY A 132 -15.33 10.29 -0.69
CA GLY A 132 -14.16 10.36 -1.59
C GLY A 132 -12.84 9.92 -0.92
N TRP A 133 -11.98 9.24 -1.69
CA TRP A 133 -10.61 8.84 -1.31
C TRP A 133 -9.76 10.02 -0.81
N ALA A 134 -10.06 11.24 -1.28
CA ALA A 134 -9.44 12.47 -0.81
C ALA A 134 -9.58 12.71 0.72
N ALA A 135 -10.75 12.42 1.30
CA ALA A 135 -10.94 12.57 2.75
C ALA A 135 -10.10 11.55 3.54
N ALA A 136 -10.05 10.31 3.07
CA ALA A 136 -9.23 9.26 3.67
C ALA A 136 -7.73 9.62 3.63
N ALA A 137 -7.25 10.20 2.53
CA ALA A 137 -5.85 10.65 2.40
C ALA A 137 -5.49 11.72 3.44
N VAL A 138 -6.39 12.66 3.75
CA VAL A 138 -6.16 13.68 4.79
C VAL A 138 -6.00 13.05 6.18
N VAL A 139 -6.85 12.09 6.52
CA VAL A 139 -6.78 11.37 7.80
C VAL A 139 -5.52 10.52 7.89
N ALA A 140 -5.21 9.75 6.83
CA ALA A 140 -4.04 8.89 6.76
C ALA A 140 -2.74 9.68 6.96
N ARG A 141 -2.64 10.87 6.37
CA ARG A 141 -1.52 11.78 6.59
C ARG A 141 -1.34 12.11 8.07
N ARG A 142 -2.42 12.53 8.74
CA ARG A 142 -2.38 12.93 10.16
C ARG A 142 -1.92 11.78 11.05
N ALA A 143 -2.19 10.54 10.64
CA ALA A 143 -1.74 9.32 11.32
C ALA A 143 -0.35 8.81 10.87
N GLY A 144 0.34 9.50 9.95
CA GLY A 144 1.73 9.20 9.58
C GLY A 144 1.93 8.33 8.34
N CYS A 145 0.92 8.18 7.48
CA CYS A 145 1.16 7.65 6.13
C CYS A 145 2.08 8.58 5.33
N ASP A 146 2.91 7.98 4.47
CA ASP A 146 3.83 8.67 3.57
C ASP A 146 3.24 8.88 2.18
N ALA A 147 2.29 8.03 1.77
CA ALA A 147 1.64 8.09 0.46
C ALA A 147 0.23 7.47 0.48
N VAL A 148 -0.52 7.71 -0.59
CA VAL A 148 -1.72 6.95 -0.94
C VAL A 148 -1.57 6.33 -2.32
N ALA A 149 -2.08 5.11 -2.49
CA ALA A 149 -2.08 4.37 -3.75
C ALA A 149 -3.48 3.84 -4.09
N ALA A 150 -3.91 4.05 -5.34
CA ALA A 150 -5.19 3.55 -5.83
C ALA A 150 -5.19 3.50 -7.38
N PRO A 151 -6.16 2.80 -8.01
CA PRO A 151 -6.43 2.97 -9.44
C PRO A 151 -6.65 4.44 -9.79
N ALA A 152 -6.11 4.90 -10.93
CA ALA A 152 -6.14 6.31 -11.31
C ALA A 152 -7.54 6.94 -11.28
N ALA A 153 -8.57 6.18 -11.68
CA ALA A 153 -9.97 6.62 -11.68
C ALA A 153 -10.53 6.94 -10.27
N MET A 154 -9.91 6.43 -9.20
CA MET A 154 -10.36 6.58 -7.81
C MET A 154 -9.67 7.72 -7.06
N LEU A 155 -8.52 8.19 -7.57
CA LEU A 155 -7.73 9.21 -6.89
C LEU A 155 -8.45 10.56 -6.81
N GLY A 156 -9.39 10.86 -7.72
CA GLY A 156 -10.15 12.12 -7.71
C GLY A 156 -9.22 13.35 -7.75
N ASP A 157 -9.71 14.49 -7.26
CA ASP A 157 -8.85 15.64 -6.98
C ASP A 157 -8.26 15.52 -5.57
N ILE A 158 -6.97 15.21 -5.52
CA ILE A 158 -6.14 15.16 -4.30
C ILE A 158 -4.96 16.13 -4.42
N SER A 159 -5.07 17.15 -5.28
CA SER A 159 -4.03 18.14 -5.53
C SER A 159 -3.61 18.92 -4.26
N ASP A 160 -4.52 19.07 -3.30
CA ASP A 160 -4.27 19.69 -2.00
C ASP A 160 -3.75 18.72 -0.94
N ALA A 161 -3.57 17.43 -1.25
CA ALA A 161 -3.01 16.46 -0.32
C ALA A 161 -1.47 16.55 -0.34
N PRO A 162 -0.79 16.91 0.77
CA PRO A 162 0.67 16.95 0.85
C PRO A 162 1.26 15.56 1.11
N LEU A 163 0.71 14.52 0.47
CA LEU A 163 1.18 13.14 0.47
C LEU A 163 1.57 12.75 -0.95
N ASP A 164 2.53 11.82 -1.08
CA ASP A 164 2.81 11.24 -2.38
C ASP A 164 1.58 10.47 -2.89
N VAL A 165 1.29 10.62 -4.18
CA VAL A 165 0.17 9.96 -4.86
C VAL A 165 0.73 8.94 -5.84
N ILE A 166 0.29 7.70 -5.71
CA ILE A 166 0.72 6.60 -6.56
C ILE A 166 -0.48 6.06 -7.33
N ALA A 167 -0.51 6.32 -8.64
CA ALA A 167 -1.44 5.65 -9.53
C ALA A 167 -0.98 4.19 -9.73
N VAL A 168 -1.93 3.28 -9.67
CA VAL A 168 -1.76 1.86 -9.99
C VAL A 168 -2.53 1.58 -11.27
N ASP A 169 -1.85 0.99 -12.26
CA ASP A 169 -2.46 0.53 -13.51
C ASP A 169 -3.19 -0.80 -13.33
#